data_AF-A0A9P8QDS2-F1
#
_entry.id   AF-A0A9P8QDS2-F1
#
_cell.length_a   1.000
_cell.length_b   1.000
_cell.length_c   1.000
_cell.angle_alpha   90.00
_cell.angle_beta   90.00
_cell.angle_gamma   90.00
#
_symmetry.space_group_name_H-M   'P 1'
#
loop_
_entity.id
_entity.type
_entity.pdbx_description
1 polymer ?
#
loop_
_entity_poly.entity_id
_entity_poly.type
_entity_poly.pdbx_seq_one_letter_code
_entity_poly.pdbx_strand_id
1 'polypeptide(L)'
;MSKVTLLKEKLLQIHAFQLYTTLTPPQTVSTFQEVNHLINTQSSQLSEIEYYDLIELQFQLALIMGKDDIAKTLLDRINDKFGGWESERLAVLRIRYLTVTKGIEAAMDFIESRPNKKELKVLKAKFHLARLSGANEEDFVILLKGLLMFDPLDVETLTELTESYYKLGHFDKAIFTLEDVLMIQPYNHIVFARLGELYHASYLRGDGVTSSGKGKDANKENLELLKSSIQHFLRSVELCSNFVRGWSGLLVTTKALISKDNIDDKTSLKYRKLQDLAKKQLQLIVIDKDNTNQNVAFAEKVLAL
;
A
#
# COMPACT_ATOMS: atom_id res chain seq x y z
N MET A 1 12.12 34.54 7.02
CA MET A 1 12.12 33.76 5.76
C MET A 1 11.40 34.57 4.69
N SER A 2 11.95 34.69 3.47
CA SER A 2 11.23 35.36 2.38
C SER A 2 10.07 34.48 1.91
N LYS A 3 8.99 35.09 1.37
CA LYS A 3 7.86 34.33 0.79
C LYS A 3 8.31 33.34 -0.29
N VAL A 4 9.37 33.69 -1.03
CA VAL A 4 9.99 32.87 -2.07
C VAL A 4 10.69 31.65 -1.49
N THR A 5 11.47 31.84 -0.43
CA THR A 5 12.14 30.74 0.27
C THR A 5 11.14 29.71 0.78
N LEU A 6 10.03 30.19 1.37
CA LEU A 6 8.96 29.32 1.87
C LEU A 6 8.28 28.54 0.73
N LEU A 7 8.00 29.19 -0.41
CA LEU A 7 7.42 28.53 -1.58
C LEU A 7 8.38 27.45 -2.14
N LYS A 8 9.67 27.77 -2.26
CA LYS A 8 10.69 26.83 -2.70
C LYS A 8 10.72 25.58 -1.80
N GLU A 9 10.80 25.76 -0.49
CA GLU A 9 10.84 24.65 0.48
C GLU A 9 9.58 23.79 0.41
N LYS A 10 8.40 24.41 0.32
CA LYS A 10 7.12 23.71 0.12
C LYS A 10 7.18 22.80 -1.13
N LEU A 11 7.62 23.34 -2.26
CA LEU A 11 7.64 22.59 -3.52
C LEU A 11 8.68 21.45 -3.51
N LEU A 12 9.86 21.69 -2.93
CA LEU A 12 10.87 20.66 -2.76
C LEU A 12 10.40 19.54 -1.83
N GLN A 13 9.67 19.86 -0.76
CA GLN A 13 9.05 18.85 0.11
C GLN A 13 7.98 18.03 -0.63
N ILE A 14 7.14 18.67 -1.46
CA ILE A 14 6.16 17.97 -2.29
C ILE A 14 6.86 16.96 -3.21
N HIS A 15 7.99 17.34 -3.81
CA HIS A 15 8.80 16.45 -4.65
C HIS A 15 9.45 15.32 -3.82
N ALA A 16 10.18 15.67 -2.76
CA ALA A 16 10.98 14.72 -1.97
C ALA A 16 10.13 13.63 -1.32
N PHE A 17 8.94 13.98 -0.83
CA PHE A 17 8.00 13.04 -0.21
C PHE A 17 6.94 12.49 -1.19
N GLN A 18 7.06 12.80 -2.48
CA GLN A 18 6.12 12.38 -3.54
C GLN A 18 4.64 12.71 -3.24
N LEU A 19 4.39 13.80 -2.51
CA LEU A 19 3.05 14.21 -2.09
C LEU A 19 2.15 14.61 -3.28
N TYR A 20 2.74 14.83 -4.46
CA TYR A 20 2.01 15.06 -5.71
C TYR A 20 1.06 13.90 -6.06
N THR A 21 1.30 12.69 -5.57
CA THR A 21 0.44 11.52 -5.79
C THR A 21 -0.90 11.59 -5.05
N THR A 22 -0.99 12.39 -3.98
CA THR A 22 -2.19 12.53 -3.15
C THR A 22 -2.90 13.88 -3.32
N LEU A 23 -2.41 14.76 -4.20
CA LEU A 23 -3.01 16.06 -4.43
C LEU A 23 -4.36 15.94 -5.11
N THR A 24 -5.32 16.76 -4.67
CA THR A 24 -6.60 16.92 -5.37
C THR A 24 -6.38 17.63 -6.72
N PRO A 25 -7.26 17.45 -7.72
CA PRO A 25 -7.09 18.11 -9.02
C PRO A 25 -6.88 19.64 -8.95
N PRO A 26 -7.60 20.41 -8.11
CA PRO A 26 -7.33 21.84 -7.94
C PRO A 26 -5.95 22.14 -7.35
N GLN A 27 -5.50 21.34 -6.38
CA GLN A 27 -4.17 21.48 -5.78
C GLN A 27 -3.09 21.17 -6.82
N THR A 28 -3.25 20.13 -7.63
CA THR A 28 -2.33 19.78 -8.73
C THR A 28 -2.15 20.95 -9.70
N VAL A 29 -3.24 21.59 -10.12
CA VAL A 29 -3.19 22.77 -11.01
C VAL A 29 -2.46 23.93 -10.35
N SER A 30 -2.78 24.22 -9.08
CA SER A 30 -2.14 25.31 -8.33
C SER A 30 -0.65 25.06 -8.13
N THR A 31 -0.25 23.86 -7.71
CA THR A 31 1.16 23.47 -7.55
C THR A 31 1.91 23.54 -8.88
N PHE A 32 1.29 23.11 -9.99
CA PHE A 32 1.90 23.23 -11.32
C PHE A 32 2.21 24.69 -11.69
N GLN A 33 1.29 25.61 -11.40
CA GLN A 33 1.49 27.05 -11.65
C GLN A 33 2.58 27.64 -10.75
N GLU A 34 2.60 27.28 -9.47
CA GLU A 34 3.62 27.70 -8.50
C GLU A 34 5.03 27.27 -8.94
N VAL A 35 5.19 26.00 -9.35
CA VAL A 35 6.47 25.47 -9.85
C VAL A 35 6.91 26.22 -11.11
N ASN A 36 5.99 26.42 -12.07
CA ASN A 36 6.30 27.13 -13.30
C ASN A 36 6.71 28.60 -13.04
N HIS A 37 6.06 29.26 -12.07
CA HIS A 37 6.41 30.62 -11.68
C HIS A 37 7.83 30.68 -11.09
N LEU A 38 8.15 29.78 -10.16
CA LEU A 38 9.46 29.73 -9.49
C LEU A 38 10.59 29.45 -10.49
N ILE A 39 10.41 28.47 -11.38
CA ILE A 39 11.40 28.09 -12.40
C ILE A 39 11.69 29.24 -13.38
N ASN A 40 10.67 29.98 -13.82
CA ASN A 40 10.84 31.01 -14.84
C ASN A 40 11.29 32.37 -14.28
N THR A 41 10.88 32.73 -13.07
CA THR A 41 11.14 34.08 -12.52
C THR A 41 12.33 34.14 -11.58
N GLN A 42 12.69 33.01 -10.95
CA GLN A 42 13.64 32.98 -9.81
C GLN A 42 14.67 31.86 -9.95
N SER A 43 15.00 31.48 -11.18
CA SER A 43 16.00 30.43 -11.47
C SER A 43 17.36 30.68 -10.82
N SER A 44 17.76 31.94 -10.64
CA SER A 44 19.02 32.32 -10.00
C SER A 44 19.10 32.01 -8.51
N GLN A 45 17.96 31.76 -7.85
CA GLN A 45 17.90 31.40 -6.42
C GLN A 45 17.85 29.88 -6.18
N LEU A 46 17.83 29.10 -7.25
CA LEU A 46 17.83 27.64 -7.21
C LEU A 46 19.25 27.13 -7.44
N SER A 47 19.70 26.22 -6.59
CA SER A 47 20.83 25.37 -6.94
C SER A 47 20.45 24.46 -8.12
N GLU A 48 21.45 23.94 -8.81
CA GLU A 48 21.22 23.06 -9.96
C GLU A 48 20.43 21.80 -9.59
N ILE A 49 20.67 21.25 -8.40
CA ILE A 49 19.93 20.09 -7.89
C ILE A 49 18.46 20.45 -7.66
N GLU A 50 18.19 21.54 -6.93
CA GLU A 50 16.82 22.01 -6.67
C GLU A 50 16.08 22.32 -7.97
N TYR A 51 16.78 22.90 -8.96
CA TYR A 51 16.20 23.18 -10.27
C TYR A 51 15.70 21.89 -10.94
N TYR A 52 16.51 20.84 -11.02
CA TYR A 52 16.10 19.60 -11.68
C TYR A 52 15.09 18.78 -10.87
N ASP A 53 15.11 18.87 -9.55
CA ASP A 53 14.05 18.30 -8.71
C ASP A 53 12.69 18.98 -8.97
N LEU A 54 12.68 20.30 -9.17
CA LEU A 54 11.47 21.03 -9.54
C LEU A 54 11.03 20.76 -10.98
N ILE A 55 11.97 20.56 -11.92
CA ILE A 55 11.65 20.14 -13.29
C ILE A 55 11.03 18.74 -13.29
N GLU A 56 11.54 17.81 -12.48
CA GLU A 56 10.93 16.49 -12.32
C GLU A 56 9.54 16.59 -11.69
N LEU A 57 9.35 17.40 -10.63
CA LEU A 57 8.02 17.64 -10.06
C LEU A 57 7.06 18.19 -11.12
N GLN A 58 7.50 19.17 -11.92
CA GLN A 58 6.69 19.74 -12.99
C GLN A 58 6.34 18.69 -14.06
N PHE A 59 7.26 17.78 -14.36
CA PHE A 59 7.03 16.65 -15.27
C PHE A 59 5.95 15.71 -14.71
N GLN A 60 6.02 15.31 -13.43
CA GLN A 60 5.01 14.45 -12.81
C GLN A 60 3.63 15.10 -12.82
N LEU A 61 3.56 16.39 -12.45
CA LEU A 61 2.31 17.16 -12.47
C LEU A 61 1.76 17.29 -13.90
N ALA A 62 2.62 17.52 -14.90
CA ALA A 62 2.20 17.57 -16.31
C ALA A 62 1.56 16.25 -16.76
N LEU A 63 2.14 15.10 -16.41
CA LEU A 63 1.56 13.79 -16.70
C LEU A 63 0.20 13.59 -16.03
N ILE A 64 0.07 13.93 -14.74
CA ILE A 64 -1.21 13.82 -14.01
C ILE A 64 -2.30 14.68 -14.66
N MET A 65 -1.92 15.84 -15.21
CA MET A 65 -2.81 16.77 -15.88
C MET A 65 -3.09 16.41 -17.36
N GLY A 66 -2.47 15.37 -17.92
CA GLY A 66 -2.57 15.01 -19.34
C GLY A 66 -1.91 16.03 -20.30
N LYS A 67 -0.89 16.76 -19.82
CA LYS A 67 -0.15 17.76 -20.62
C LYS A 67 1.11 17.13 -21.23
N ASP A 68 0.90 16.19 -22.14
CA ASP A 68 1.94 15.31 -22.66
C ASP A 68 3.06 16.05 -23.41
N ASP A 69 2.74 17.11 -24.15
CA ASP A 69 3.71 17.95 -24.86
C ASP A 69 4.69 18.65 -23.90
N ILE A 70 4.15 19.16 -22.77
CA ILE A 70 4.95 19.79 -21.73
C ILE A 70 5.81 18.73 -21.04
N ALA A 71 5.22 17.59 -20.68
CA ALA A 71 5.95 16.49 -20.06
C ALA A 71 7.11 16.03 -20.96
N LYS A 72 6.88 15.92 -22.28
CA LYS A 72 7.93 15.55 -23.25
C LYS A 72 9.06 16.57 -23.27
N THR A 73 8.74 17.86 -23.34
CA THR A 73 9.73 18.94 -23.35
C THR A 73 10.58 18.95 -22.08
N LEU A 74 9.96 18.72 -20.92
CA LEU A 74 10.67 18.64 -19.63
C LEU A 74 11.56 17.40 -19.56
N LEU A 75 11.06 16.25 -20.03
CA LEU A 75 11.83 15.01 -20.10
C LEU A 75 13.05 15.14 -21.02
N ASP A 76 12.89 15.78 -22.18
CA ASP A 76 13.98 16.06 -23.11
C ASP A 76 15.02 16.99 -22.49
N ARG A 77 14.59 18.01 -21.73
CA ARG A 77 15.51 18.88 -20.98
C ARG A 77 16.33 18.10 -19.94
N ILE A 78 15.69 17.21 -19.17
CA ILE A 78 16.40 16.34 -18.20
C ILE A 78 17.37 15.42 -18.97
N ASN A 79 16.91 14.86 -20.09
CA ASN A 79 17.71 13.98 -20.92
C ASN A 79 18.95 14.66 -21.50
N ASP A 80 18.83 15.89 -22.01
CA ASP A 80 19.94 16.64 -22.59
C ASP A 80 21.01 16.96 -21.54
N LYS A 81 20.58 17.18 -20.29
CA LYS A 81 21.50 17.46 -19.18
C LYS A 81 22.23 16.21 -18.70
N PHE A 82 21.48 15.15 -18.39
CA PHE A 82 22.03 14.00 -17.68
C PHE A 82 22.48 12.88 -18.62
N GLY A 83 21.95 12.85 -19.85
CA GLY A 83 22.34 11.95 -20.91
C GLY A 83 22.14 10.46 -20.60
N GLY A 84 22.16 9.65 -21.65
CA GLY A 84 22.49 8.23 -21.55
C GLY A 84 21.37 7.28 -21.12
N TRP A 85 21.70 5.99 -21.22
CA TRP A 85 20.87 4.87 -20.79
C TRP A 85 21.14 4.46 -19.35
N GLU A 86 22.20 4.97 -18.73
CA GLU A 86 22.73 4.50 -17.44
C GLU A 86 21.96 5.05 -16.24
N SER A 87 21.26 6.18 -16.37
CA SER A 87 20.51 6.75 -15.25
C SER A 87 19.20 6.00 -15.03
N GLU A 88 19.11 5.25 -13.92
CA GLU A 88 17.88 4.61 -13.49
C GLU A 88 16.73 5.62 -13.27
N ARG A 89 17.06 6.82 -12.76
CA ARG A 89 16.07 7.88 -12.50
C ARG A 89 15.45 8.34 -13.81
N LEU A 90 16.27 8.62 -14.83
CA LEU A 90 15.79 9.01 -16.14
C LEU A 90 15.02 7.88 -16.84
N ALA A 91 15.44 6.63 -16.64
CA ALA A 91 14.74 5.46 -17.13
C ALA A 91 13.30 5.39 -16.59
N VAL A 92 13.11 5.59 -15.28
CA VAL A 92 11.77 5.61 -14.66
C VAL A 92 10.91 6.75 -15.22
N LEU A 93 11.48 7.94 -15.44
CA LEU A 93 10.74 9.05 -16.06
C LEU A 93 10.29 8.71 -17.49
N ARG A 94 11.16 8.10 -18.29
CA ARG A 94 10.82 7.64 -19.64
C ARG A 94 9.76 6.54 -19.60
N ILE A 95 9.87 5.58 -18.69
CA ILE A 95 8.88 4.53 -18.48
C ILE A 95 7.52 5.16 -18.19
N ARG A 96 7.42 6.07 -17.21
CA ARG A 96 6.17 6.76 -16.87
C ARG A 96 5.58 7.51 -18.07
N TYR A 97 6.42 8.26 -18.80
CA TYR A 97 5.97 8.97 -20.00
C TYR A 97 5.42 8.02 -21.06
N LEU A 98 6.14 6.92 -21.36
CA LEU A 98 5.72 5.92 -22.34
C LEU A 98 4.42 5.23 -21.91
N THR A 99 4.28 4.87 -20.64
CA THR A 99 3.07 4.25 -20.11
C THR A 99 1.84 5.12 -20.33
N VAL A 100 1.95 6.42 -20.05
CA VAL A 100 0.83 7.37 -20.19
C VAL A 100 0.52 7.68 -21.65
N THR A 101 1.55 7.88 -22.49
CA THR A 101 1.37 8.40 -23.85
C THR A 101 1.26 7.34 -24.95
N LYS A 102 1.94 6.20 -24.77
CA LYS A 102 2.04 5.12 -25.76
C LYS A 102 1.51 3.77 -25.27
N GLY A 103 1.21 3.66 -23.98
CA GLY A 103 0.69 2.44 -23.35
C GLY A 103 1.76 1.57 -22.72
N ILE A 104 1.30 0.52 -22.03
CA ILE A 104 2.14 -0.36 -21.20
C ILE A 104 3.15 -1.15 -22.03
N GLU A 105 2.75 -1.63 -23.21
CA GLU A 105 3.61 -2.42 -24.11
C GLU A 105 4.87 -1.64 -24.51
N ALA A 106 4.72 -0.38 -24.93
CA ALA A 106 5.84 0.48 -25.29
C ALA A 106 6.80 0.73 -24.10
N ALA A 107 6.27 0.82 -22.88
CA ALA A 107 7.07 0.96 -21.68
C ALA A 107 7.83 -0.34 -21.34
N MET A 108 7.20 -1.50 -21.53
CA MET A 108 7.83 -2.81 -21.34
C MET A 108 8.93 -3.07 -22.39
N ASP A 109 8.69 -2.75 -23.66
CA ASP A 109 9.70 -2.84 -24.72
C ASP A 109 10.91 -1.96 -24.41
N PHE A 110 10.66 -0.74 -23.92
CA PHE A 110 11.74 0.14 -23.46
C PHE A 110 12.56 -0.50 -22.34
N ILE A 111 11.92 -1.09 -21.32
CA ILE A 111 12.59 -1.80 -20.23
C ILE A 111 13.43 -2.96 -20.78
N GLU A 112 12.88 -3.77 -21.68
CA GLU A 112 13.58 -4.92 -22.26
C GLU A 112 14.73 -4.54 -23.19
N SER A 113 14.69 -3.35 -23.77
CA SER A 113 15.79 -2.78 -24.57
C SER A 113 16.96 -2.25 -23.73
N ARG A 114 16.79 -2.10 -22.41
CA ARG A 114 17.84 -1.53 -21.55
C ARG A 114 19.06 -2.46 -21.45
N PRO A 115 20.29 -1.91 -21.50
CA PRO A 115 21.51 -2.69 -21.33
C PRO A 115 21.59 -3.39 -19.96
N ASN A 116 21.19 -2.68 -18.90
CA ASN A 116 21.13 -3.23 -17.55
C ASN A 116 19.67 -3.44 -17.14
N LYS A 117 19.28 -4.69 -16.92
CA LYS A 117 17.90 -5.08 -16.56
C LYS A 117 17.70 -5.30 -15.07
N LYS A 118 18.77 -5.22 -14.26
CA LYS A 118 18.75 -5.52 -12.82
C LYS A 118 18.79 -4.28 -11.93
N GLU A 119 18.51 -3.12 -12.51
CA GLU A 119 18.40 -1.84 -11.82
C GLU A 119 17.14 -1.80 -10.96
N LEU A 120 17.29 -1.57 -9.66
CA LEU A 120 16.19 -1.72 -8.69
C LEU A 120 14.99 -0.83 -9.04
N LYS A 121 15.22 0.43 -9.39
CA LYS A 121 14.15 1.38 -9.74
C LYS A 121 13.41 0.97 -11.02
N VAL A 122 14.12 0.39 -11.98
CA VAL A 122 13.53 -0.10 -13.23
C VAL A 122 12.73 -1.38 -12.98
N LEU A 123 13.23 -2.28 -12.13
CA LEU A 123 12.49 -3.46 -11.70
C LEU A 123 11.21 -3.09 -10.95
N LYS A 124 11.25 -2.10 -10.05
CA LYS A 124 10.05 -1.56 -9.39
C LYS A 124 9.06 -0.97 -10.41
N ALA A 125 9.54 -0.27 -11.44
CA ALA A 125 8.68 0.20 -12.51
C ALA A 125 8.05 -0.97 -13.30
N LYS A 126 8.81 -2.01 -13.65
CA LYS A 126 8.32 -3.23 -14.29
C LYS A 126 7.25 -3.93 -13.45
N PHE A 127 7.45 -3.99 -12.13
CA PHE A 127 6.47 -4.47 -11.16
C PHE A 127 5.13 -3.74 -11.26
N HIS A 128 5.12 -2.40 -11.24
CA HIS A 128 3.88 -1.64 -11.36
C HIS A 128 3.20 -1.87 -12.72
N LEU A 129 3.97 -1.96 -13.81
CA LEU A 129 3.43 -2.24 -15.15
C LEU A 129 2.83 -3.64 -15.27
N ALA A 130 3.48 -4.65 -14.69
CA ALA A 130 2.97 -6.01 -14.63
C ALA A 130 1.62 -6.05 -13.90
N ARG A 131 1.48 -5.30 -12.80
CA ARG A 131 0.20 -5.21 -12.10
C ARG A 131 -0.87 -4.49 -12.93
N LEU A 132 -0.53 -3.40 -13.60
CA LEU A 132 -1.47 -2.63 -14.44
C LEU A 132 -1.91 -3.39 -15.69
N SER A 133 -1.04 -4.22 -16.26
CA SER A 133 -1.36 -5.06 -17.43
C SER A 133 -2.22 -6.28 -17.09
N GLY A 134 -2.50 -6.51 -15.80
CA GLY A 134 -3.27 -7.68 -15.37
C GLY A 134 -2.50 -8.99 -15.54
N ALA A 135 -1.17 -8.96 -15.31
CA ALA A 135 -0.36 -10.17 -15.32
C ALA A 135 -0.95 -11.25 -14.40
N ASN A 136 -0.77 -12.52 -14.79
CA ASN A 136 -1.15 -13.66 -13.96
C ASN A 136 -0.48 -13.55 -12.58
N GLU A 137 -1.23 -13.81 -11.52
CA GLU A 137 -0.75 -13.75 -10.14
C GLU A 137 0.45 -14.69 -9.90
N GLU A 138 0.54 -15.83 -10.60
CA GLU A 138 1.70 -16.73 -10.49
C GLU A 138 2.99 -16.09 -11.03
N ASP A 139 2.94 -15.51 -12.23
CA ASP A 139 4.07 -14.79 -12.83
C ASP A 139 4.44 -13.56 -11.98
N PHE A 140 3.42 -12.91 -11.42
CA PHE A 140 3.60 -11.76 -10.57
C PHE A 140 4.31 -12.11 -9.25
N VAL A 141 4.00 -13.26 -8.65
CA VAL A 141 4.73 -13.80 -7.49
C VAL A 141 6.20 -14.05 -7.83
N ILE A 142 6.52 -14.59 -9.01
CA ILE A 142 7.91 -14.80 -9.44
C ILE A 142 8.65 -13.47 -9.54
N LEU A 143 8.02 -12.45 -10.13
CA LEU A 143 8.59 -11.11 -10.25
C LEU A 143 8.86 -10.49 -8.87
N LEU A 144 7.89 -10.57 -7.95
CA LEU A 144 8.00 -10.06 -6.59
C LEU A 144 9.13 -10.73 -5.80
N LYS A 145 9.24 -12.05 -5.88
CA LYS A 145 10.36 -12.79 -5.27
C LYS A 145 11.70 -12.33 -5.84
N GLY A 146 11.77 -12.15 -7.17
CA GLY A 146 12.94 -11.62 -7.83
C GLY A 146 13.35 -10.24 -7.30
N LEU A 147 12.39 -9.38 -6.99
CA LEU A 147 12.63 -8.05 -6.41
C LEU A 147 13.14 -8.14 -4.96
N LEU A 148 12.57 -9.03 -4.14
CA LEU A 148 13.01 -9.28 -2.76
C LEU A 148 14.42 -9.87 -2.66
N MET A 149 14.94 -10.50 -3.74
CA MET A 149 16.34 -10.91 -3.78
C MET A 149 17.32 -9.73 -3.78
N PHE A 150 16.87 -8.55 -4.24
CA PHE A 150 17.67 -7.31 -4.24
C PHE A 150 17.40 -6.46 -3.00
N ASP A 151 16.14 -6.37 -2.58
CA ASP A 151 15.71 -5.59 -1.43
C ASP A 151 14.76 -6.43 -0.54
N PRO A 152 15.31 -7.27 0.36
CA PRO A 152 14.51 -8.19 1.17
C PRO A 152 13.67 -7.48 2.24
N LEU A 153 13.94 -6.20 2.52
CA LEU A 153 13.23 -5.41 3.53
C LEU A 153 12.19 -4.46 2.91
N ASP A 154 11.91 -4.62 1.62
CA ASP A 154 10.95 -3.78 0.93
C ASP A 154 9.51 -4.12 1.31
N VAL A 155 8.97 -3.38 2.28
CA VAL A 155 7.63 -3.58 2.83
C VAL A 155 6.54 -3.49 1.76
N GLU A 156 6.71 -2.64 0.74
CA GLU A 156 5.75 -2.52 -0.36
C GLU A 156 5.68 -3.84 -1.14
N THR A 157 6.84 -4.39 -1.51
CA THR A 157 6.95 -5.66 -2.24
C THR A 157 6.45 -6.85 -1.40
N LEU A 158 6.77 -6.90 -0.10
CA LEU A 158 6.24 -7.93 0.81
C LEU A 158 4.71 -7.85 0.94
N THR A 159 4.16 -6.64 1.06
CA THR A 159 2.70 -6.43 1.15
C THR A 159 2.03 -6.88 -0.15
N GLU A 160 2.60 -6.55 -1.29
CA GLU A 160 2.01 -6.96 -2.57
C GLU A 160 2.15 -8.48 -2.83
N LEU A 161 3.23 -9.10 -2.35
CA LEU A 161 3.39 -10.55 -2.36
C LEU A 161 2.36 -11.25 -1.48
N THR A 162 2.06 -10.69 -0.32
CA THR A 162 0.97 -11.14 0.55
C THR A 162 -0.36 -11.15 -0.20
N GLU A 163 -0.70 -10.04 -0.86
CA GLU A 163 -1.97 -9.92 -1.59
C GLU A 163 -2.05 -10.90 -2.77
N SER A 164 -0.94 -11.11 -3.47
CA SER A 164 -0.85 -12.08 -4.57
C SER A 164 -1.05 -13.51 -4.06
N TYR A 165 -0.41 -13.88 -2.94
CA TYR A 165 -0.64 -15.16 -2.29
C TYR A 165 -2.07 -15.33 -1.79
N TYR A 166 -2.67 -14.28 -1.21
CA TYR A 166 -4.07 -14.29 -0.79
C TYR A 166 -5.02 -14.58 -1.96
N LYS A 167 -4.81 -13.92 -3.11
CA LYS A 167 -5.62 -14.14 -4.33
C LYS A 167 -5.46 -15.56 -4.90
N LEU A 168 -4.26 -16.13 -4.83
CA LEU A 168 -3.98 -17.53 -5.18
C LEU A 168 -4.50 -18.52 -4.13
N GLY A 169 -4.96 -18.03 -2.97
CA GLY A 169 -5.40 -18.85 -1.86
C GLY A 169 -4.27 -19.48 -1.03
N HIS A 170 -3.03 -19.04 -1.18
CA HIS A 170 -1.92 -19.49 -0.34
C HIS A 170 -1.87 -18.68 0.96
N PHE A 171 -2.83 -18.89 1.86
CA PHE A 171 -2.95 -18.10 3.10
C PHE A 171 -1.78 -18.30 4.06
N ASP A 172 -1.21 -19.51 4.11
CA ASP A 172 0.00 -19.83 4.85
C ASP A 172 1.18 -18.93 4.43
N LYS A 173 1.42 -18.81 3.13
CA LYS A 173 2.48 -17.96 2.57
C LYS A 173 2.19 -16.48 2.76
N ALA A 174 0.92 -16.08 2.64
CA ALA A 174 0.50 -14.70 2.88
C ALA A 174 0.74 -14.30 4.35
N ILE A 175 0.38 -15.17 5.30
CA ILE A 175 0.61 -14.94 6.74
C ILE A 175 2.11 -14.80 7.01
N PHE A 176 2.92 -15.75 6.53
CA PHE A 176 4.38 -15.71 6.71
C PHE A 176 4.99 -14.41 6.17
N THR A 177 4.54 -13.96 5.00
CA THR A 177 5.05 -12.73 4.38
C THR A 177 4.66 -11.48 5.20
N LEU A 178 3.49 -11.44 5.84
CA LEU A 178 3.13 -10.34 6.74
C LEU A 178 3.84 -10.40 8.09
N GLU A 179 4.20 -11.58 8.57
CA GLU A 179 5.05 -11.72 9.75
C GLU A 179 6.44 -11.11 9.49
N ASP A 180 7.00 -11.30 8.30
CA ASP A 180 8.22 -10.60 7.87
C ASP A 180 8.03 -9.07 7.87
N VAL A 181 6.88 -8.57 7.43
CA VAL A 181 6.56 -7.13 7.51
C VAL A 181 6.54 -6.65 8.96
N LEU A 182 6.00 -7.42 9.90
CA LEU A 182 6.00 -7.05 11.32
C LEU A 182 7.40 -7.05 11.94
N MET A 183 8.33 -7.86 11.43
CA MET A 183 9.73 -7.80 11.85
C MET A 183 10.38 -6.46 11.47
N ILE A 184 9.94 -5.84 10.37
CA ILE A 184 10.40 -4.53 9.91
C ILE A 184 9.61 -3.40 10.60
N GLN A 185 8.30 -3.58 10.77
CA GLN A 185 7.37 -2.57 11.30
C GLN A 185 6.53 -3.14 12.47
N PRO A 186 7.12 -3.28 13.66
CA PRO A 186 6.51 -4.00 14.79
C PRO A 186 5.26 -3.34 15.39
N TYR A 187 5.00 -2.07 15.05
CA TYR A 187 3.85 -1.30 15.52
C TYR A 187 2.83 -1.02 14.41
N ASN A 188 2.89 -1.75 13.29
CA ASN A 188 1.95 -1.56 12.19
C ASN A 188 0.59 -2.22 12.48
N HIS A 189 -0.31 -1.45 13.09
CA HIS A 189 -1.68 -1.87 13.39
C HIS A 189 -2.49 -2.35 12.16
N ILE A 190 -2.19 -1.84 10.95
CA ILE A 190 -2.87 -2.25 9.71
C ILE A 190 -2.48 -3.68 9.35
N VAL A 191 -1.18 -4.02 9.48
CA VAL A 191 -0.66 -5.36 9.23
C VAL A 191 -1.23 -6.37 10.23
N PHE A 192 -1.34 -6.01 11.51
CA PHE A 192 -2.02 -6.86 12.50
C PHE A 192 -3.48 -7.13 12.12
N ALA A 193 -4.24 -6.14 11.67
CA ALA A 193 -5.60 -6.40 11.19
C ALA A 193 -5.62 -7.30 9.95
N ARG A 194 -4.68 -7.11 9.01
CA ARG A 194 -4.59 -7.94 7.81
C ARG A 194 -4.25 -9.39 8.13
N LEU A 195 -3.33 -9.64 9.08
CA LEU A 195 -3.10 -10.99 9.62
C LEU A 195 -4.37 -11.57 10.24
N GLY A 196 -5.10 -10.77 11.04
CA GLY A 196 -6.40 -11.17 11.59
C GLY A 196 -7.37 -11.64 10.51
N GLU A 197 -7.45 -10.93 9.39
CA GLU A 197 -8.28 -11.31 8.23
C GLU A 197 -7.79 -12.59 7.56
N LEU A 198 -6.48 -12.77 7.36
CA LEU A 198 -5.93 -13.97 6.74
C LEU A 198 -6.19 -15.21 7.60
N TYR A 199 -5.98 -15.14 8.92
CA TYR A 199 -6.32 -16.22 9.84
C TYR A 199 -7.81 -16.53 9.83
N HIS A 200 -8.68 -15.51 9.74
CA HIS A 200 -10.12 -15.71 9.60
C HIS A 200 -10.48 -16.35 8.25
N ALA A 201 -9.82 -15.97 7.15
CA ALA A 201 -10.04 -16.54 5.83
C ALA A 201 -9.60 -18.01 5.78
N SER A 202 -8.45 -18.36 6.38
CA SER A 202 -8.00 -19.75 6.54
C SER A 202 -9.02 -20.57 7.33
N TYR A 203 -9.54 -20.01 8.42
CA TYR A 203 -10.59 -20.64 9.22
C TYR A 203 -11.87 -20.89 8.41
N LEU A 204 -12.35 -19.90 7.63
CA LEU A 204 -13.56 -20.04 6.81
C LEU A 204 -13.42 -21.10 5.72
N ARG A 205 -12.22 -21.25 5.16
CA ARG A 205 -11.94 -22.28 4.16
C ARG A 205 -11.78 -23.67 4.77
N GLY A 206 -11.36 -23.74 6.03
CA GLY A 206 -11.02 -25.00 6.70
C GLY A 206 -9.60 -25.48 6.40
N ASP A 207 -8.72 -24.59 5.94
CA ASP A 207 -7.31 -24.86 5.65
C ASP A 207 -6.51 -24.87 6.96
N GLY A 208 -6.83 -25.79 7.90
CA GLY A 208 -5.98 -26.01 9.07
C GLY A 208 -4.52 -25.99 8.63
N VAL A 209 -3.75 -24.99 9.07
CA VAL A 209 -2.48 -24.54 8.45
C VAL A 209 -1.42 -25.65 8.41
N THR A 210 -1.70 -26.78 9.07
CA THR A 210 -1.01 -28.06 8.97
C THR A 210 -1.96 -29.13 8.41
N SER A 211 -1.94 -29.33 7.09
CA SER A 211 -2.73 -30.37 6.42
C SER A 211 -2.25 -31.77 6.82
N SER A 212 -2.74 -32.35 7.93
CA SER A 212 -2.52 -33.77 8.27
C SER A 212 -3.50 -34.39 9.28
N GLY A 213 -4.27 -33.62 10.06
CA GLY A 213 -5.16 -34.18 11.08
C GLY A 213 -6.55 -34.56 10.55
N LYS A 214 -6.85 -35.84 10.31
CA LYS A 214 -8.26 -36.30 10.15
C LYS A 214 -8.89 -36.51 11.53
N GLY A 215 -9.98 -35.80 11.85
CA GLY A 215 -10.80 -36.06 13.05
C GLY A 215 -10.94 -34.86 14.00
N LYS A 216 -10.99 -35.13 15.32
CA LYS A 216 -11.17 -34.11 16.38
C LYS A 216 -10.06 -33.04 16.39
N ASP A 217 -8.87 -33.37 15.89
CA ASP A 217 -7.72 -32.48 15.85
C ASP A 217 -7.89 -31.35 14.83
N ALA A 218 -8.53 -31.61 13.67
CA ALA A 218 -8.85 -30.55 12.69
C ALA A 218 -9.82 -29.49 13.24
N ASN A 219 -10.80 -29.90 14.06
CA ASN A 219 -11.72 -28.95 14.70
C ASN A 219 -11.00 -28.07 15.72
N LYS A 220 -10.02 -28.63 16.43
CA LYS A 220 -9.19 -27.88 17.37
C LYS A 220 -8.28 -26.90 16.62
N GLU A 221 -7.60 -27.34 15.56
CA GLU A 221 -6.76 -26.48 14.72
C GLU A 221 -7.56 -25.33 14.09
N ASN A 222 -8.75 -25.60 13.55
CA ASN A 222 -9.62 -24.54 13.03
C ASN A 222 -10.03 -23.55 14.13
N LEU A 223 -10.31 -24.02 15.36
CA LEU A 223 -10.62 -23.13 16.47
C LEU A 223 -9.42 -22.26 16.87
N GLU A 224 -8.20 -22.80 16.79
CA GLU A 224 -6.98 -22.03 17.03
C GLU A 224 -6.77 -20.96 15.95
N LEU A 225 -7.07 -21.22 14.67
CA LEU A 225 -7.04 -20.18 13.63
C LEU A 225 -7.97 -19.01 13.97
N LEU A 226 -9.18 -19.30 14.44
CA LEU A 226 -10.14 -18.25 14.83
C LEU A 226 -9.66 -17.48 16.08
N LYS A 227 -9.02 -18.15 17.04
CA LYS A 227 -8.40 -17.48 18.20
C LYS A 227 -7.23 -16.60 17.78
N SER A 228 -6.35 -17.08 16.89
CA SER A 228 -5.24 -16.31 16.33
C SER A 228 -5.74 -15.07 15.62
N SER A 229 -6.81 -15.20 14.82
CA SER A 229 -7.47 -14.07 14.17
C SER A 229 -7.90 -13.00 15.19
N ILE A 230 -8.59 -13.40 16.26
CA ILE A 230 -9.00 -12.49 17.34
C ILE A 230 -7.80 -11.82 18.01
N GLN A 231 -6.73 -12.56 18.30
CA GLN A 231 -5.52 -12.00 18.92
C GLN A 231 -4.88 -10.90 18.07
N HIS A 232 -4.82 -11.10 16.75
CA HIS A 232 -4.26 -10.12 15.83
C HIS A 232 -5.15 -8.87 15.71
N PHE A 233 -6.49 -9.03 15.69
CA PHE A 233 -7.39 -7.88 15.78
C PHE A 233 -7.28 -7.14 17.10
N LEU A 234 -7.14 -7.85 18.23
CA LEU A 234 -6.90 -7.23 19.54
C LEU A 234 -5.60 -6.41 19.53
N ARG A 235 -4.52 -6.96 18.99
CA ARG A 235 -3.25 -6.24 18.88
C ARG A 235 -3.36 -5.01 17.97
N SER A 236 -4.12 -5.11 16.88
CA SER A 236 -4.39 -3.98 15.99
C SER A 236 -5.08 -2.82 16.71
N VAL A 237 -6.16 -3.10 17.47
CA VAL A 237 -6.90 -2.05 18.19
C VAL A 237 -6.21 -1.56 19.46
N GLU A 238 -5.31 -2.36 20.04
CA GLU A 238 -4.41 -1.94 21.12
C GLU A 238 -3.42 -0.88 20.63
N LEU A 239 -2.87 -1.05 19.41
CA LEU A 239 -1.96 -0.10 18.79
C LEU A 239 -2.69 1.15 18.24
N CYS A 240 -3.94 1.01 17.80
CA CYS A 240 -4.75 2.11 17.29
C CYS A 240 -6.22 1.96 17.72
N SER A 241 -6.61 2.72 18.74
CA SER A 241 -7.95 2.63 19.34
C SER A 241 -9.06 3.10 18.41
N ASN A 242 -8.79 3.97 17.44
CA ASN A 242 -9.78 4.49 16.48
C ASN A 242 -9.77 3.73 15.13
N PHE A 243 -9.35 2.46 15.13
CA PHE A 243 -9.22 1.70 13.89
C PHE A 243 -10.46 0.85 13.58
N VAL A 244 -11.32 1.37 12.70
CA VAL A 244 -12.60 0.73 12.31
C VAL A 244 -12.41 -0.70 11.84
N ARG A 245 -11.42 -0.96 10.99
CA ARG A 245 -11.15 -2.29 10.41
C ARG A 245 -10.80 -3.30 11.50
N GLY A 246 -9.99 -2.89 12.50
CA GLY A 246 -9.64 -3.71 13.65
C GLY A 246 -10.84 -4.08 14.52
N TRP A 247 -11.66 -3.09 14.91
CA TRP A 247 -12.86 -3.34 15.71
C TRP A 247 -13.92 -4.15 14.97
N SER A 248 -14.05 -3.93 13.67
CA SER A 248 -14.97 -4.70 12.80
C SER A 248 -14.56 -6.16 12.74
N GLY A 249 -13.27 -6.43 12.51
CA GLY A 249 -12.74 -7.79 12.51
C GLY A 249 -12.93 -8.50 13.86
N LEU A 250 -12.71 -7.78 14.97
CA LEU A 250 -12.96 -8.29 16.32
C LEU A 250 -14.43 -8.66 16.54
N LEU A 251 -15.36 -7.81 16.12
CA LEU A 251 -16.80 -8.08 16.22
C LEU A 251 -17.21 -9.32 15.42
N VAL A 252 -16.77 -9.43 14.17
CA VAL A 252 -17.10 -10.56 13.28
C VAL A 252 -16.56 -11.88 13.83
N THR A 253 -15.28 -11.91 14.22
CA THR A 253 -14.58 -13.12 14.69
C THR A 253 -15.07 -13.58 16.06
N THR A 254 -15.33 -12.67 17.00
CA THR A 254 -15.93 -13.02 18.29
C THR A 254 -17.35 -13.56 18.13
N LYS A 255 -18.17 -12.99 17.23
CA LYS A 255 -19.49 -13.52 16.87
C LYS A 255 -19.40 -14.94 16.32
N ALA A 256 -18.47 -15.18 15.40
CA ALA A 256 -18.23 -16.50 14.80
C ALA A 256 -17.71 -17.54 15.81
N LEU A 257 -16.97 -17.10 16.84
CA LEU A 257 -16.47 -17.98 17.88
C LEU A 257 -17.57 -18.36 18.86
N ILE A 258 -18.37 -17.39 19.33
CA ILE A 258 -19.44 -17.61 20.31
C ILE A 258 -20.54 -18.54 19.78
N SER A 259 -20.76 -18.56 18.46
CA SER A 259 -21.76 -19.45 17.84
C SER A 259 -21.34 -20.93 17.80
N LYS A 260 -20.19 -21.30 18.35
CA LYS A 260 -19.71 -22.70 18.40
C LYS A 260 -20.06 -23.36 19.72
N ASP A 261 -20.65 -24.56 19.63
CA ASP A 261 -21.15 -25.34 20.78
C ASP A 261 -20.05 -25.94 21.68
N ASN A 262 -18.78 -25.93 21.24
CA ASN A 262 -17.66 -26.62 21.90
C ASN A 262 -16.81 -25.70 22.80
N ILE A 263 -17.32 -24.55 23.23
CA ILE A 263 -16.56 -23.58 24.03
C ILE A 263 -17.08 -23.61 25.48
N ASP A 264 -16.16 -23.64 26.44
CA ASP A 264 -16.50 -23.59 27.86
C ASP A 264 -17.17 -22.26 28.24
N ASP A 265 -18.09 -22.29 29.21
CA ASP A 265 -18.91 -21.13 29.61
C ASP A 265 -18.07 -19.92 30.02
N LYS A 266 -16.93 -20.14 30.67
CA LYS A 266 -16.03 -19.07 31.11
C LYS A 266 -15.37 -18.37 29.92
N THR A 267 -14.86 -19.14 28.97
CA THR A 267 -14.30 -18.62 27.71
C THR A 267 -15.37 -17.91 26.88
N SER A 268 -16.57 -18.49 26.78
CA SER A 268 -17.71 -17.86 26.10
C SER A 268 -18.06 -16.50 26.70
N LEU A 269 -18.10 -16.38 28.03
CA LEU A 269 -18.34 -15.11 28.72
C LEU A 269 -17.26 -14.05 28.42
N LYS A 270 -15.98 -14.45 28.36
CA LYS A 270 -14.87 -13.55 28.00
C LYS A 270 -15.07 -12.96 26.61
N TYR A 271 -15.39 -13.79 25.63
CA TYR A 271 -15.58 -13.34 24.24
C TYR A 271 -16.86 -12.53 24.04
N ARG A 272 -17.94 -12.80 24.80
CA ARG A 272 -19.13 -11.94 24.81
C ARG A 272 -18.80 -10.52 25.29
N LYS A 273 -18.01 -10.39 26.37
CA LYS A 273 -17.55 -9.07 26.83
C LYS A 273 -16.70 -8.34 25.78
N LEU A 274 -15.84 -9.05 25.06
CA LEU A 274 -15.06 -8.49 23.95
C LEU A 274 -15.95 -8.06 22.78
N GLN A 275 -16.96 -8.86 22.46
CA GLN A 275 -17.95 -8.53 21.43
C GLN A 275 -18.72 -7.25 21.77
N ASP A 276 -19.18 -7.12 23.02
CA ASP A 276 -19.88 -5.92 23.50
C ASP A 276 -18.96 -4.69 23.50
N LEU A 277 -17.69 -4.87 23.87
CA LEU A 277 -16.68 -3.81 23.77
C LEU A 277 -16.49 -3.35 22.33
N ALA A 278 -16.33 -4.28 21.38
CA ALA A 278 -16.17 -3.97 19.97
C ALA A 278 -17.38 -3.21 19.41
N LYS A 279 -18.60 -3.63 19.76
CA LYS A 279 -19.84 -2.92 19.38
C LYS A 279 -19.86 -1.49 19.93
N LYS A 280 -19.55 -1.30 21.21
CA LYS A 280 -19.50 0.03 21.83
C LYS A 280 -18.48 0.93 21.16
N GLN A 281 -17.29 0.41 20.85
CA GLN A 281 -16.25 1.18 20.17
C GLN A 281 -16.68 1.59 18.76
N LEU A 282 -17.26 0.68 17.97
CA LEU A 282 -17.81 1.02 16.66
C LEU A 282 -18.92 2.08 16.76
N GLN A 283 -19.78 2.02 17.77
CA GLN A 283 -20.81 3.06 18.00
C GLN A 283 -20.17 4.42 18.35
N LEU A 284 -19.10 4.44 19.14
CA LEU A 284 -18.37 5.67 19.44
C LEU A 284 -17.76 6.27 18.17
N ILE A 285 -17.19 5.44 17.29
CA ILE A 285 -16.62 5.89 16.00
C ILE A 285 -17.68 6.56 15.14
N VAL A 286 -18.92 6.05 15.13
CA VAL A 286 -20.04 6.63 14.36
C VAL A 286 -20.48 7.98 14.92
N ILE A 287 -20.46 8.14 16.24
CA ILE A 287 -20.91 9.38 16.92
C ILE A 287 -19.84 10.49 16.84
N ASP A 288 -18.57 10.10 16.76
CA ASP A 288 -17.45 11.03 16.71
C ASP A 288 -17.45 11.85 15.41
N LYS A 289 -17.52 13.17 15.55
CA LYS A 289 -17.60 14.13 14.44
C LYS A 289 -16.27 14.34 13.73
N ASP A 290 -15.16 13.95 14.35
CA ASP A 290 -13.83 14.11 13.78
C ASP A 290 -13.43 12.93 12.87
N ASN A 291 -14.25 11.87 12.82
CA ASN A 291 -14.02 10.72 11.95
C ASN A 291 -14.36 10.99 10.48
N THR A 292 -13.65 10.30 9.59
CA THR A 292 -13.93 10.39 8.15
C THR A 292 -15.29 9.76 7.83
N ASN A 293 -16.03 10.36 6.88
CA ASN A 293 -17.31 9.83 6.41
C ASN A 293 -17.21 8.35 5.96
N GLN A 294 -16.07 7.94 5.43
CA GLN A 294 -15.81 6.55 5.06
C GLN A 294 -15.78 5.63 6.29
N ASN A 295 -15.04 6.01 7.34
CA ASN A 295 -14.95 5.24 8.58
C ASN A 295 -16.33 5.07 9.24
N VAL A 296 -17.13 6.14 9.27
CA VAL A 296 -18.50 6.11 9.80
C VAL A 296 -19.36 5.14 9.00
N ALA A 297 -19.38 5.27 7.67
CA ALA A 297 -20.17 4.38 6.81
C ALA A 297 -19.77 2.91 6.91
N PHE A 298 -18.49 2.60 7.11
CA PHE A 298 -18.03 1.23 7.34
C PHE A 298 -18.48 0.69 8.70
N ALA A 299 -18.36 1.50 9.76
CA ALA A 299 -18.79 1.11 11.11
C ALA A 299 -20.30 0.84 11.16
N GLU A 300 -21.12 1.67 10.53
CA GLU A 300 -22.58 1.48 10.43
C GLU A 300 -22.94 0.17 9.72
N LYS A 301 -22.29 -0.13 8.59
CA LYS A 301 -22.51 -1.39 7.86
C LYS A 301 -22.21 -2.61 8.71
N VAL A 302 -21.12 -2.59 9.48
CA VAL A 302 -20.72 -3.73 10.31
C VAL A 302 -21.63 -3.89 11.53
N LEU A 303 -22.10 -2.79 12.13
CA LEU A 303 -23.06 -2.83 13.23
C LEU A 303 -24.43 -3.41 12.81
N ALA A 304 -24.77 -3.35 11.53
CA ALA A 304 -26.00 -3.92 10.98
C ALA A 304 -25.95 -5.45 10.72
N LEU A 305 -24.77 -6.10 10.83
CA LEU A 305 -24.56 -7.53 10.56
C LEU A 305 -24.83 -8.44 11.78
#